data_AF-A0A2H6KFP6-F1
#
_entry.id   AF-A0A2H6KFP6-F1
#
_cell.length_a   1.000
_cell.length_b   1.000
_cell.length_c   1.000
_cell.angle_alpha   90.00
_cell.angle_beta   90.00
_cell.angle_gamma   90.00
#
_symmetry.space_group_name_H-M   'P 1'
#
loop_
_entity.id
_entity.type
_entity.pdbx_description
1 polymer ?
#
loop_
_entity_poly.entity_id
_entity_poly.type
_entity_poly.pdbx_seq_one_letter_code
_entity_poly.pdbx_strand_id
1 'polypeptide(L)'
;MKYVLALCSIAIYSMRLIDTLFCDFGNADEIHVSNAIVGCQMDTGYLRQATVICPHRVNDTDYVWHPQPTVVDHARIDAYVSGNGVFRSVAISDVIVTESSFSFVTIDVRRSDTELQLDFPFNKLFAMTERRLIFICGPRDLVLSDTLQRHLDSLNGFGQMQALPWTSNIPLAHEMSKIGHGIGIFFLYSGSTHLPLQGCGSRPSPLFHADSEVTVDPSLESVHAWWIQCRIHVSGFSARQD
;
A
#
# COMPACT_ATOMS: atom_id res chain seq x y z
N MET A 1 -15.81 45.04 4.85
CA MET A 1 -16.39 43.69 5.02
C MET A 1 -16.28 42.79 3.79
N LYS A 2 -16.56 43.24 2.56
CA LYS A 2 -16.48 42.38 1.35
C LYS A 2 -15.08 41.79 1.07
N TYR A 3 -14.02 42.56 1.30
CA TYR A 3 -12.64 42.12 1.10
C TYR A 3 -12.17 41.06 2.10
N VAL A 4 -12.71 41.07 3.33
CA VAL A 4 -12.38 40.07 4.37
C VAL A 4 -12.99 38.71 4.01
N LEU A 5 -14.22 38.70 3.49
CA LEU A 5 -14.88 37.47 3.02
C LEU A 5 -14.18 36.86 1.80
N ALA A 6 -13.68 37.69 0.88
CA ALA A 6 -12.89 37.24 -0.28
C ALA A 6 -11.54 36.63 0.14
N LEU A 7 -10.84 37.25 1.09
CA LEU A 7 -9.60 36.70 1.64
C LEU A 7 -9.83 35.38 2.39
N CYS A 8 -10.92 35.28 3.18
CA CYS A 8 -11.27 34.02 3.84
C CYS A 8 -11.61 32.90 2.85
N SER A 9 -12.34 33.22 1.76
CA SER A 9 -12.68 32.19 0.75
C SER A 9 -11.46 31.75 -0.06
N ILE A 10 -10.53 32.65 -0.38
CA ILE A 10 -9.25 32.28 -1.01
C ILE A 10 -8.40 31.45 -0.04
N ALA A 11 -8.32 31.82 1.25
CA ALA A 11 -7.56 31.07 2.25
C ALA A 11 -8.12 29.66 2.46
N ILE A 12 -9.44 29.49 2.53
CA ILE A 12 -10.10 28.18 2.67
C ILE A 12 -9.87 27.32 1.41
N TYR A 13 -9.86 27.92 0.20
CA TYR A 13 -9.55 27.20 -1.04
C TYR A 13 -8.06 26.85 -1.20
N SER A 14 -7.19 27.65 -0.57
CA SER A 14 -5.73 27.46 -0.57
C SER A 14 -5.28 26.42 0.46
N MET A 15 -6.07 26.19 1.50
CA MET A 15 -5.99 25.01 2.36
C MET A 15 -6.54 23.80 1.60
N ARG A 16 -5.91 23.43 0.49
CA ARG A 16 -5.92 22.02 0.11
C ARG A 16 -5.27 21.31 1.29
N LEU A 17 -6.07 20.63 2.12
CA LEU A 17 -5.53 19.69 3.10
C LEU A 17 -4.56 18.81 2.33
N ILE A 18 -3.27 18.93 2.63
CA ILE A 18 -2.33 17.88 2.29
C ILE A 18 -2.73 16.76 3.25
N ASP A 19 -3.59 15.89 2.76
CA ASP A 19 -4.13 14.78 3.53
C ASP A 19 -3.01 13.75 3.64
N THR A 20 -2.17 13.94 4.65
CA THR A 20 -1.05 13.07 5.00
C THR A 20 -1.48 12.18 6.15
N LEU A 21 -1.48 10.89 5.92
CA LEU A 21 -1.73 9.90 6.95
C LEU A 21 -0.50 9.79 7.86
N PHE A 22 -0.70 9.85 9.17
CA PHE A 22 0.37 9.61 10.15
C PHE A 22 -0.05 8.48 11.09
N CYS A 23 0.76 7.42 11.13
CA CYS A 23 0.49 6.19 11.86
C CYS A 23 1.69 5.79 12.69
N ASP A 24 1.65 6.08 13.98
CA ASP A 24 2.74 5.78 14.90
C ASP A 24 2.37 4.60 15.80
N PHE A 25 3.02 3.46 15.59
CA PHE A 25 2.82 2.29 16.45
C PHE A 25 3.67 2.38 17.74
N GLY A 26 4.54 3.36 17.93
CA GLY A 26 5.34 3.53 19.16
C GLY A 26 4.73 4.50 20.16
N ASN A 27 4.15 5.61 19.69
CA ASN A 27 3.69 6.75 20.51
C ASN A 27 2.21 6.68 20.89
N ALA A 28 1.69 5.48 21.08
CA ALA A 28 0.32 5.35 21.52
C ALA A 28 0.31 4.74 22.92
N ASP A 29 0.25 5.63 23.89
CA ASP A 29 0.35 5.39 25.34
C ASP A 29 -0.62 4.33 25.89
N GLU A 30 -1.54 3.81 25.08
CA GLU A 30 -2.48 2.74 25.46
C GLU A 30 -2.52 1.57 24.47
N ILE A 31 -1.84 1.64 23.32
CA ILE A 31 -2.19 0.82 22.16
C ILE A 31 -1.74 -0.63 22.29
N HIS A 32 -0.49 -0.93 22.65
CA HIS A 32 -0.01 -2.32 22.67
C HIS A 32 -0.33 -3.07 23.96
N VAL A 33 -0.53 -2.36 25.07
CA VAL A 33 -0.90 -2.96 26.36
C VAL A 33 -2.38 -3.33 26.39
N SER A 34 -3.25 -2.48 25.82
CA SER A 34 -4.71 -2.71 25.84
C SER A 34 -5.28 -3.32 24.56
N ASN A 35 -4.54 -3.28 23.44
CA ASN A 35 -5.03 -3.78 22.15
C ASN A 35 -4.16 -4.88 21.56
N ALA A 36 -4.88 -5.85 20.97
CA ALA A 36 -4.31 -6.95 20.21
C ALA A 36 -3.78 -6.47 18.86
N ILE A 37 -4.50 -5.56 18.20
CA ILE A 37 -4.14 -5.05 16.88
C ILE A 37 -4.39 -3.56 16.85
N VAL A 38 -3.50 -2.81 16.21
CA VAL A 38 -3.76 -1.44 15.79
C VAL A 38 -3.51 -1.30 14.30
N GLY A 39 -4.53 -0.83 13.60
CA GLY A 39 -4.60 -0.80 12.16
C GLY A 39 -4.66 0.62 11.61
N CYS A 40 -3.95 0.81 10.50
CA CYS A 40 -4.03 1.99 9.64
C CYS A 40 -4.27 1.57 8.20
N GLN A 41 -4.92 2.42 7.40
CA GLN A 41 -4.95 2.21 5.96
C GLN A 41 -4.73 3.49 5.15
N MET A 42 -4.08 3.31 4.01
CA MET A 42 -3.94 4.32 2.96
C MET A 42 -4.53 3.74 1.68
N ASP A 43 -5.28 4.56 0.95
CA ASP A 43 -5.70 4.26 -0.41
C ASP A 43 -5.06 5.28 -1.35
N THR A 44 -4.28 4.80 -2.31
CA THR A 44 -3.51 5.67 -3.23
C THR A 44 -4.39 6.54 -4.13
N GLY A 45 -5.68 6.21 -4.27
CA GLY A 45 -6.64 7.03 -5.01
C GLY A 45 -7.14 8.25 -4.22
N TYR A 46 -6.98 8.26 -2.89
CA TYR A 46 -7.49 9.32 -2.01
C TYR A 46 -6.38 10.07 -1.26
N LEU A 47 -5.46 9.33 -0.65
CA LEU A 47 -4.37 9.87 0.15
C LEU A 47 -3.08 9.89 -0.67
N ARG A 48 -2.32 10.97 -0.56
CA ARG A 48 -1.09 11.14 -1.33
C ARG A 48 0.14 10.66 -0.57
N GLN A 49 0.12 10.84 0.74
CA GLN A 49 1.30 10.62 1.57
C GLN A 49 0.91 9.91 2.85
N ALA A 50 1.80 9.03 3.30
CA ALA A 50 1.69 8.43 4.61
C ALA A 50 3.08 8.28 5.25
N THR A 51 3.13 8.50 6.56
CA THR A 51 4.27 8.12 7.40
C THR A 51 3.79 7.08 8.41
N VAL A 52 4.42 5.91 8.40
CA VAL A 52 4.07 4.81 9.30
C VAL A 52 5.31 4.41 10.10
N ILE A 53 5.22 4.42 11.42
CA ILE A 53 6.36 4.24 12.32
C ILE A 53 6.22 2.93 13.07
N CYS A 54 7.25 2.08 12.99
CA CYS A 54 7.39 0.90 13.82
C CYS A 54 8.49 1.12 14.86
N PRO A 55 8.17 1.10 16.17
CA PRO A 55 9.19 1.20 17.21
C PRO A 55 10.12 -0.01 17.17
N HIS A 56 11.39 0.17 17.54
CA HIS A 56 12.33 -0.95 17.69
C HIS A 56 12.06 -1.79 18.93
N ARG A 57 11.37 -1.23 19.93
CA ARG A 57 11.14 -1.89 21.21
C ARG A 57 9.82 -1.46 21.84
N VAL A 58 9.02 -2.42 22.30
CA VAL A 58 7.76 -2.21 23.03
C VAL A 58 7.77 -3.13 24.24
N ASN A 59 7.70 -2.58 25.46
CA ASN A 59 7.72 -3.35 26.71
C ASN A 59 8.82 -4.43 26.76
N ASP A 60 10.06 -4.04 26.44
CA ASP A 60 11.24 -4.91 26.37
C ASP A 60 11.26 -5.99 25.27
N THR A 61 10.22 -6.07 24.44
CA THR A 61 10.19 -6.92 23.24
C THR A 61 10.67 -6.13 22.04
N ASP A 62 11.58 -6.72 21.26
CA ASP A 62 12.08 -6.10 20.03
C ASP A 62 11.05 -6.24 18.90
N TYR A 63 10.73 -5.11 18.26
CA TYR A 63 9.75 -5.02 17.19
C TYR A 63 10.45 -4.72 15.85
N VAL A 64 9.91 -5.27 14.77
CA VAL A 64 10.41 -5.10 13.40
C VAL A 64 9.25 -5.05 12.41
N TRP A 65 9.53 -4.56 11.21
CA TRP A 65 8.63 -4.71 10.07
C TRP A 65 8.63 -6.15 9.55
N HIS A 66 7.44 -6.65 9.26
CA HIS A 66 7.17 -7.93 8.63
C HIS A 66 6.43 -7.71 7.29
N PRO A 67 6.75 -8.50 6.24
CA PRO A 67 7.73 -9.58 6.24
C PRO A 67 9.17 -9.08 6.40
N GLN A 68 9.98 -9.85 7.14
CA GLN A 68 11.40 -9.57 7.22
C GLN A 68 12.03 -9.89 5.85
N PRO A 69 12.85 -8.98 5.29
CA PRO A 69 13.46 -9.21 3.98
C PRO A 69 14.31 -10.49 4.03
N THR A 70 14.19 -11.29 2.97
CA THR A 70 14.91 -12.58 2.84
C THR A 70 16.42 -12.42 2.68
N VAL A 71 16.88 -11.22 2.35
CA VAL A 71 18.30 -10.84 2.22
C VAL A 71 18.59 -9.78 3.27
N VAL A 72 19.78 -9.83 3.88
CA VAL A 72 20.31 -8.82 4.82
C VAL A 72 20.67 -7.53 4.07
N ASP A 73 19.78 -7.06 3.21
CA ASP A 73 19.82 -5.74 2.64
C ASP A 73 18.81 -4.90 3.41
N HIS A 74 19.33 -4.13 4.36
CA HIS A 74 18.52 -3.27 5.23
C HIS A 74 17.79 -2.16 4.46
N ALA A 75 18.08 -1.96 3.17
CA ALA A 75 17.38 -1.02 2.31
C ALA A 75 16.16 -1.62 1.60
N ARG A 76 15.99 -2.95 1.61
CA ARG A 76 14.88 -3.61 0.93
C ARG A 76 13.69 -3.78 1.86
N ILE A 77 12.54 -3.30 1.39
CA ILE A 77 11.24 -3.58 2.00
C ILE A 77 10.46 -4.58 1.17
N ASP A 78 10.00 -5.60 1.85
CA ASP A 78 9.01 -6.53 1.32
C ASP A 78 7.65 -6.22 1.98
N ALA A 79 6.58 -6.62 1.32
CA ALA A 79 5.22 -6.52 1.82
C ALA A 79 4.55 -7.90 1.75
N TYR A 80 3.54 -8.11 2.61
CA TYR A 80 2.64 -9.24 2.40
C TYR A 80 1.57 -8.88 1.39
N VAL A 81 1.22 -9.85 0.55
CA VAL A 81 0.02 -9.83 -0.27
C VAL A 81 -0.77 -11.11 -0.02
N SER A 82 -2.08 -11.01 -0.07
CA SER A 82 -2.95 -12.15 0.19
C SER A 82 -3.42 -12.81 -1.09
N GLY A 83 -3.23 -14.13 -1.18
CA GLY A 83 -3.90 -14.99 -2.14
C GLY A 83 -4.70 -16.05 -1.38
N ASN A 84 -6.03 -16.03 -1.49
CA ASN A 84 -6.92 -16.99 -0.82
C ASN A 84 -6.76 -17.06 0.71
N GLY A 85 -6.48 -15.92 1.37
CA GLY A 85 -6.32 -15.86 2.82
C GLY A 85 -4.95 -16.30 3.35
N VAL A 86 -3.99 -16.55 2.45
CA VAL A 86 -2.60 -16.87 2.79
C VAL A 86 -1.71 -15.72 2.32
N PHE A 87 -0.82 -15.28 3.21
CA PHE A 87 0.14 -14.23 2.95
C PHE A 87 1.38 -14.79 2.28
N ARG A 88 1.77 -14.16 1.18
CA ARG A 88 3.08 -14.34 0.55
C ARG A 88 3.87 -13.04 0.65
N SER A 89 5.16 -13.16 0.92
CA SER A 89 6.09 -12.03 0.88
C SER A 89 6.42 -11.69 -0.56
N VAL A 90 6.42 -10.40 -0.91
CA VAL A 90 6.78 -9.86 -2.21
C VAL A 90 7.61 -8.60 -2.06
N ALA A 91 8.54 -8.37 -2.98
CA ALA A 91 9.26 -7.09 -3.04
C ALA A 91 8.27 -5.98 -3.43
N ILE A 92 8.36 -4.81 -2.78
CA ILE A 92 7.54 -3.66 -3.23
C ILE A 92 7.86 -3.30 -4.70
N SER A 93 9.11 -3.44 -5.13
CA SER A 93 9.54 -3.20 -6.51
C SER A 93 8.86 -4.10 -7.54
N ASP A 94 8.42 -5.29 -7.13
CA ASP A 94 7.75 -6.25 -8.02
C ASP A 94 6.24 -5.96 -8.12
N VAL A 95 5.70 -5.19 -7.16
CA VAL A 95 4.28 -4.84 -7.11
C VAL A 95 4.01 -3.45 -7.67
N ILE A 96 4.83 -2.47 -7.29
CA ILE A 96 4.72 -1.08 -7.74
C ILE A 96 5.57 -0.92 -9.00
N VAL A 97 4.90 -0.97 -10.15
CA VAL A 97 5.54 -0.86 -11.46
C VAL A 97 5.49 0.59 -11.92
N THR A 98 6.63 1.13 -12.31
CA THR A 98 6.75 2.51 -12.80
C THR A 98 7.85 2.63 -13.85
N GLU A 99 7.73 3.64 -14.72
CA GLU A 99 8.83 4.07 -15.61
C GLU A 99 9.66 5.22 -14.99
N SER A 100 9.24 5.77 -13.84
CA SER A 100 9.95 6.83 -13.15
C SER A 100 11.01 6.25 -12.23
N SER A 101 12.16 6.92 -12.09
CA SER A 101 13.14 6.62 -11.04
C SER A 101 12.71 7.09 -9.64
N PHE A 102 11.40 7.26 -9.42
CA PHE A 102 10.85 7.84 -8.19
C PHE A 102 10.53 6.71 -7.20
N SER A 103 11.04 6.83 -5.98
CA SER A 103 10.77 5.87 -4.92
C SER A 103 9.44 6.20 -4.24
N PHE A 104 8.41 5.40 -4.51
CA PHE A 104 7.09 5.57 -3.91
C PHE A 104 7.03 5.14 -2.44
N VAL A 105 7.92 4.24 -2.04
CA VAL A 105 8.07 3.77 -0.66
C VAL A 105 9.54 3.87 -0.28
N THR A 106 9.81 4.53 0.83
CA THR A 106 11.16 4.70 1.38
C THR A 106 11.17 4.29 2.84
N ILE A 107 12.27 3.67 3.27
CA ILE A 107 12.50 3.33 4.68
C ILE A 107 13.49 4.33 5.26
N ASP A 108 13.18 4.88 6.42
CA ASP A 108 14.13 5.63 7.26
C ASP A 108 14.33 4.89 8.58
N VAL A 109 15.54 4.38 8.81
CA VAL A 109 15.89 3.66 10.04
C VAL A 109 16.53 4.65 11.00
N ARG A 110 15.85 4.90 12.13
CA ARG A 110 16.33 5.77 13.19
C ARG A 110 16.83 4.97 14.37
N ARG A 111 17.22 5.64 15.45
CA ARG A 111 17.72 4.96 16.66
C ARG A 111 16.59 4.21 17.40
N SER A 112 15.40 4.81 17.46
CA SER A 112 14.25 4.33 18.23
C SER A 112 13.23 3.54 17.43
N ASP A 113 13.22 3.72 16.11
CA ASP A 113 12.14 3.29 15.24
C ASP A 113 12.61 3.15 13.79
N THR A 114 11.79 2.49 12.99
CA THR A 114 11.90 2.44 11.53
C THR A 114 10.63 3.03 10.92
N GLU A 115 10.78 4.09 10.14
CA GLU A 115 9.68 4.74 9.42
C GLU A 115 9.54 4.22 7.99
N LEU A 116 8.29 4.02 7.57
CA LEU A 116 7.89 3.86 6.19
C LEU A 116 7.28 5.15 5.71
N GLN A 117 7.92 5.77 4.72
CA GLN A 117 7.42 6.96 4.04
C GLN A 117 6.85 6.55 2.69
N LEU A 118 5.57 6.85 2.48
CA LEU A 118 4.84 6.58 1.25
C LEU A 118 4.49 7.90 0.59
N ASP A 119 4.83 8.04 -0.69
CA ASP A 119 4.50 9.23 -1.49
C ASP A 119 4.00 8.79 -2.88
N PHE A 120 2.73 9.06 -3.16
CA PHE A 120 2.04 8.72 -4.39
C PHE A 120 1.49 9.99 -5.07
N PRO A 121 2.36 10.79 -5.71
CA PRO A 121 1.96 12.05 -6.30
C PRO A 121 1.24 11.85 -7.66
N PHE A 122 0.22 12.67 -7.93
CA PHE A 122 -0.60 12.59 -9.15
C PHE A 122 0.15 12.79 -10.47
N ASN A 123 1.35 13.37 -10.44
CA ASN A 123 2.17 13.59 -11.64
C ASN A 123 3.10 12.42 -11.97
N LYS A 124 3.02 11.32 -11.21
CA LYS A 124 3.81 10.10 -11.45
C LYS A 124 2.89 8.97 -11.86
N LEU A 125 3.25 8.32 -12.96
CA LEU A 125 2.56 7.14 -13.44
C LEU A 125 3.15 5.90 -12.79
N PHE A 126 2.28 5.11 -12.17
CA PHE A 126 2.60 3.81 -11.61
C PHE A 126 1.37 2.90 -11.66
N ALA A 127 1.62 1.60 -11.73
CA ALA A 127 0.60 0.56 -11.58
C ALA A 127 0.94 -0.28 -10.35
N MET A 128 -0.08 -0.78 -9.66
CA MET A 128 0.08 -1.76 -8.59
C MET A 128 -0.52 -3.07 -9.07
N THR A 129 0.31 -4.11 -9.19
CA THR A 129 -0.16 -5.42 -9.66
C THR A 129 -1.02 -6.14 -8.62
N GLU A 130 -0.98 -5.67 -7.37
CA GLU A 130 -1.72 -6.22 -6.23
C GLU A 130 -2.66 -5.18 -5.66
N ARG A 131 -3.88 -5.60 -5.33
CA ARG A 131 -4.93 -4.70 -4.81
C ARG A 131 -4.58 -4.12 -3.43
N ARG A 132 -3.81 -4.87 -2.64
CA ARG A 132 -3.53 -4.55 -1.25
C ARG A 132 -2.17 -5.09 -0.83
N LEU A 133 -1.33 -4.19 -0.32
CA LEU A 133 -0.10 -4.53 0.40
C LEU A 133 -0.37 -4.44 1.90
N ILE A 134 0.22 -5.37 2.66
CA ILE A 134 0.05 -5.49 4.11
C ILE A 134 1.44 -5.42 4.74
N PHE A 135 1.61 -4.48 5.66
CA PHE A 135 2.81 -4.30 6.47
C PHE A 135 2.46 -4.53 7.92
N ILE A 136 3.26 -5.32 8.63
CA ILE A 136 3.01 -5.63 10.04
C ILE A 136 4.20 -5.15 10.86
N CYS A 137 3.94 -4.31 11.86
CA CYS A 137 4.91 -3.99 12.90
C CYS A 137 4.62 -4.89 14.10
N GLY A 138 5.55 -5.78 14.44
CA GLY A 138 5.32 -6.74 15.51
C GLY A 138 6.62 -7.33 16.07
N PRO A 139 6.54 -8.23 17.06
CA PRO A 139 7.69 -8.89 17.62
C PRO A 139 8.59 -9.50 16.54
N ARG A 140 9.92 -9.46 16.73
CA ARG A 140 10.88 -10.01 15.78
C ARG A 140 10.64 -11.48 15.43
N ASP A 141 10.14 -12.25 16.38
CA ASP A 141 9.82 -13.67 16.28
C ASP A 141 8.35 -13.95 15.98
N LEU A 142 7.59 -12.96 15.49
CA LEU A 142 6.19 -13.11 15.12
C LEU A 142 6.01 -14.23 14.07
N VAL A 143 5.20 -15.23 14.43
CA VAL A 143 4.80 -16.32 13.53
C VAL A 143 3.33 -16.16 13.16
N LEU A 144 3.06 -15.99 11.86
CA LEU A 144 1.70 -15.88 11.34
C LEU A 144 1.14 -17.27 11.00
N SER A 145 0.29 -17.82 11.87
CA SER A 145 -0.42 -19.08 11.58
C SER A 145 -1.43 -18.91 10.43
N ASP A 146 -1.78 -20.00 9.73
CA ASP A 146 -2.77 -19.96 8.64
C ASP A 146 -4.13 -19.41 9.07
N THR A 147 -4.52 -19.65 10.33
CA THR A 147 -5.76 -19.10 10.89
C THR A 147 -5.63 -17.61 11.15
N LEU A 148 -4.50 -17.16 11.70
CA LEU A 148 -4.25 -15.75 11.93
C LEU A 148 -4.18 -14.97 10.60
N GLN A 149 -3.47 -15.49 9.61
CA GLN A 149 -3.38 -14.87 8.28
C GLN A 149 -4.77 -14.68 7.67
N ARG A 150 -5.64 -15.70 7.71
CA ARG A 150 -7.02 -15.59 7.22
C ARG A 150 -7.84 -14.53 7.97
N HIS A 151 -7.69 -14.44 9.29
CA HIS A 151 -8.37 -13.40 10.05
C HIS A 151 -7.85 -12.01 9.72
N LEU A 152 -6.53 -11.83 9.64
CA LEU A 152 -5.90 -10.57 9.25
C LEU A 152 -6.30 -10.17 7.82
N ASP A 153 -6.41 -11.12 6.90
CA ASP A 153 -6.85 -10.88 5.53
C ASP A 153 -8.31 -10.40 5.47
N SER A 154 -9.16 -10.91 6.35
CA SER A 154 -10.57 -10.49 6.42
C SER A 154 -10.74 -9.07 6.97
N LEU A 155 -9.71 -8.50 7.61
CA LEU A 155 -9.76 -7.13 8.10
C LEU A 155 -9.83 -6.15 6.93
N ASN A 156 -10.78 -5.22 7.01
CA ASN A 156 -10.97 -4.15 6.05
C ASN A 156 -11.46 -2.90 6.80
N GLY A 157 -11.20 -1.72 6.25
CA GLY A 157 -11.85 -0.49 6.72
C GLY A 157 -11.21 0.18 7.94
N PHE A 158 -9.91 0.00 8.15
CA PHE A 158 -9.18 0.78 9.15
C PHE A 158 -9.08 2.23 8.67
N GLY A 159 -9.62 3.20 9.40
CA GLY A 159 -9.43 4.62 9.09
C GLY A 159 -7.99 5.08 9.35
N GLN A 160 -7.83 6.32 9.82
CA GLN A 160 -6.52 6.86 10.14
C GLN A 160 -5.78 6.06 11.22
N MET A 161 -6.48 5.58 12.25
CA MET A 161 -5.96 4.63 13.25
C MET A 161 -7.16 3.99 13.95
N GLN A 162 -7.27 2.66 13.97
CA GLN A 162 -8.26 1.97 14.82
C GLN A 162 -7.61 0.81 15.56
N ALA A 163 -8.15 0.49 16.72
CA ALA A 163 -7.61 -0.53 17.59
C ALA A 163 -8.62 -1.65 17.83
N LEU A 164 -8.11 -2.88 17.92
CA LEU A 164 -8.85 -4.05 18.36
C LEU A 164 -8.40 -4.42 19.78
N PRO A 165 -9.23 -4.20 20.81
CA PRO A 165 -8.85 -4.49 22.19
C PRO A 165 -8.69 -5.99 22.44
N TRP A 166 -7.82 -6.35 23.38
CA TRP A 166 -7.63 -7.75 23.84
C TRP A 166 -8.92 -8.37 24.37
N THR A 167 -9.81 -7.54 24.94
CA THR A 167 -11.09 -7.95 25.53
C THR A 167 -12.19 -8.20 24.50
N SER A 168 -11.89 -8.03 23.21
CA SER A 168 -12.85 -8.31 22.15
C SER A 168 -13.19 -9.80 22.10
N ASN A 169 -14.47 -10.15 22.01
CA ASN A 169 -14.94 -11.54 21.92
C ASN A 169 -14.84 -12.12 20.50
N ILE A 170 -14.09 -11.48 19.60
CA ILE A 170 -13.96 -11.95 18.22
C ILE A 170 -12.85 -13.01 18.10
N PRO A 171 -12.98 -13.97 17.16
CA PRO A 171 -11.98 -15.03 16.96
C PRO A 171 -10.54 -14.52 16.78
N LEU A 172 -10.38 -13.37 16.12
CA LEU A 172 -9.06 -12.77 15.91
C LEU A 172 -8.36 -12.37 17.22
N ALA A 173 -9.08 -11.83 18.20
CA ALA A 173 -8.49 -11.50 19.50
C ALA A 173 -8.00 -12.76 20.24
N HIS A 174 -8.69 -13.88 20.06
CA HIS A 174 -8.28 -15.17 20.59
C HIS A 174 -7.04 -15.75 19.89
N GLU A 175 -6.89 -15.56 18.58
CA GLU A 175 -5.65 -15.95 17.89
C GLU A 175 -4.48 -15.06 18.30
N MET A 176 -4.72 -13.75 18.47
CA MET A 176 -3.69 -12.82 18.93
C MET A 176 -3.22 -13.14 20.36
N SER A 177 -4.09 -13.63 21.24
CA SER A 177 -3.70 -13.94 22.63
C SER A 177 -2.69 -15.09 22.72
N LYS A 178 -2.63 -15.95 21.68
CA LYS A 178 -1.61 -17.00 21.56
C LYS A 178 -0.22 -16.44 21.23
N ILE A 179 -0.15 -15.27 20.59
CA ILE A 179 1.10 -14.51 20.37
C ILE A 179 1.49 -13.76 21.63
N GLY A 180 0.51 -13.27 22.39
CA GLY A 180 0.71 -12.57 23.65
C GLY A 180 1.26 -11.14 23.52
N HIS A 181 1.37 -10.63 22.28
CA HIS A 181 1.88 -9.31 21.97
C HIS A 181 0.98 -8.60 20.96
N GLY A 182 0.79 -7.30 21.16
CA GLY A 182 0.02 -6.47 20.23
C GLY A 182 0.81 -6.22 18.95
N ILE A 183 0.14 -6.09 17.81
CA ILE A 183 0.78 -5.78 16.53
C ILE A 183 0.17 -4.53 15.88
N GLY A 184 1.00 -3.76 15.20
CA GLY A 184 0.60 -2.73 14.25
C GLY A 184 0.40 -3.33 12.86
N ILE A 185 -0.65 -2.93 12.15
CA ILE A 185 -0.93 -3.35 10.78
C ILE A 185 -1.19 -2.13 9.93
N PHE A 186 -0.50 -2.02 8.80
CA PHE A 186 -0.75 -0.98 7.81
C PHE A 186 -1.15 -1.61 6.48
N PHE A 187 -2.29 -1.18 5.96
CA PHE A 187 -2.81 -1.59 4.66
C PHE A 187 -2.60 -0.47 3.64
N LEU A 188 -1.89 -0.77 2.56
CA LEU A 188 -1.83 0.10 1.39
C LEU A 188 -2.71 -0.50 0.30
N TYR A 189 -3.80 0.19 0.00
CA TYR A 189 -4.72 -0.17 -1.08
C TYR A 189 -4.32 0.53 -2.36
N SER A 190 -4.40 -0.22 -3.45
CA SER A 190 -4.16 0.30 -4.80
C SER A 190 -5.25 1.26 -5.28
N GLY A 191 -6.30 1.58 -4.53
CA GLY A 191 -7.37 2.47 -5.01
C GLY A 191 -8.00 2.11 -6.36
N SER A 192 -8.72 3.07 -6.95
CA SER A 192 -9.42 2.95 -8.24
C SER A 192 -8.53 3.23 -9.47
N THR A 193 -7.29 3.68 -9.26
CA THR A 193 -6.42 4.24 -10.31
C THR A 193 -5.36 3.27 -10.86
N HIS A 194 -5.33 2.00 -10.45
CA HIS A 194 -4.08 1.22 -10.49
C HIS A 194 -4.09 -0.16 -11.17
N LEU A 195 -5.11 -0.48 -11.98
CA LEU A 195 -4.90 -1.58 -12.93
C LEU A 195 -3.78 -1.19 -13.92
N PRO A 196 -2.93 -2.14 -14.34
CA PRO A 196 -2.06 -1.92 -15.50
C PRO A 196 -2.87 -1.29 -16.63
N LEU A 197 -2.28 -0.28 -17.26
CA LEU A 197 -2.91 0.44 -18.36
C LEU A 197 -3.38 -0.57 -19.40
N GLN A 198 -4.64 -0.43 -19.81
CA GLN A 198 -5.23 -1.22 -20.89
C GLN A 198 -5.21 -0.36 -22.15
N GLY A 199 -4.54 -0.84 -23.20
CA GLY A 199 -4.47 -0.14 -24.48
C GLY A 199 -3.18 -0.39 -25.25
N CYS A 200 -2.99 0.38 -26.31
CA CYS A 200 -1.78 0.34 -27.13
C CYS A 200 -0.89 1.54 -26.80
N GLY A 201 0.41 1.37 -26.94
CA GLY A 201 1.41 2.41 -26.76
C GLY A 201 2.41 2.42 -27.90
N SER A 202 3.04 3.56 -28.13
CA SER A 202 4.12 3.69 -29.13
C SER A 202 5.45 3.06 -28.67
N ARG A 203 5.52 2.53 -27.44
CA ARG A 203 6.68 1.81 -26.92
C ARG A 203 6.25 0.71 -25.95
N PRO A 204 7.07 -0.35 -25.79
CA PRO A 204 6.92 -1.29 -24.68
C PRO A 204 6.99 -0.53 -23.35
N SER A 205 6.02 -0.77 -22.47
CA SER A 205 6.00 -0.18 -21.13
C SER A 205 5.57 -1.24 -20.13
N PRO A 206 6.24 -1.35 -18.97
CA PRO A 206 5.84 -2.29 -17.92
C PRO A 206 4.51 -1.86 -17.26
N LEU A 207 4.02 -0.66 -17.55
CA LEU A 207 2.72 -0.16 -17.08
C LEU A 207 1.54 -0.82 -17.79
N PHE A 208 1.72 -1.46 -18.95
CA PHE A 208 0.65 -2.17 -19.64
C PHE A 208 0.45 -3.57 -19.08
N HIS A 209 -0.76 -4.11 -19.24
CA HIS A 209 -1.00 -5.52 -18.95
C HIS A 209 -0.18 -6.42 -19.87
N ALA A 210 0.39 -7.52 -19.35
CA ALA A 210 1.26 -8.43 -20.12
C ALA A 210 0.58 -9.00 -21.37
N ASP A 211 -0.74 -9.19 -21.31
CA ASP A 211 -1.57 -9.68 -22.42
C ASP A 211 -2.06 -8.58 -23.38
N SER A 212 -1.67 -7.32 -23.16
CA SER A 212 -2.01 -6.24 -24.10
C SER A 212 -1.03 -6.28 -25.27
N GLU A 213 -1.55 -6.51 -26.47
CA GLU A 213 -0.76 -6.45 -27.71
C GLU A 213 -0.35 -4.99 -27.96
N VAL A 214 0.83 -4.60 -27.47
CA VAL A 214 1.40 -3.28 -27.72
C VAL A 214 1.93 -3.25 -29.15
N THR A 215 1.12 -2.79 -30.08
CA THR A 215 1.55 -2.51 -31.45
C THR A 215 2.34 -1.21 -31.45
N VAL A 216 3.66 -1.32 -31.46
CA VAL A 216 4.58 -0.19 -31.64
C VAL A 216 4.39 0.35 -33.05
N ASP A 217 3.78 1.53 -33.19
CA ASP A 217 3.66 2.22 -34.48
C ASP A 217 5.03 2.84 -34.84
N PRO A 218 5.73 2.36 -35.89
CA PRO A 218 7.03 2.89 -36.29
C PRO A 218 6.97 4.30 -36.88
N SER A 219 5.77 4.79 -37.24
CA SER A 219 5.59 6.08 -37.94
C SER A 219 5.47 7.30 -37.02
N LEU A 220 5.38 7.09 -35.69
CA LEU A 220 5.31 8.14 -34.68
C LEU A 220 6.65 8.33 -33.95
N GLU A 221 7.75 8.42 -34.70
CA GLU A 221 8.99 9.07 -34.24
C GLU A 221 8.80 10.61 -34.24
N SER A 222 7.85 11.11 -33.46
CA SER A 222 7.75 12.54 -33.22
C SER A 222 7.21 12.83 -31.82
N VAL A 223 8.15 13.18 -30.95
CA VAL A 223 8.07 14.05 -29.77
C VAL A 223 6.67 14.32 -29.22
N HIS A 224 6.46 13.82 -28.00
CA HIS A 224 5.27 13.90 -27.12
C HIS A 224 4.44 12.61 -27.07
N ALA A 225 4.44 12.00 -25.89
CA ALA A 225 3.68 10.81 -25.54
C ALA A 225 2.17 11.11 -25.60
N TRP A 226 1.48 10.58 -26.62
CA TRP A 226 0.03 10.60 -26.69
C TRP A 226 -0.48 9.16 -26.61
N TRP A 227 -1.20 8.86 -25.54
CA TRP A 227 -1.94 7.62 -25.37
C TRP A 227 -3.21 7.73 -26.23
N ILE A 228 -3.27 7.00 -27.34
CA ILE A 228 -4.45 6.97 -28.21
C ILE A 228 -5.21 5.69 -27.92
N GLN A 229 -6.52 5.81 -27.70
CA GLN A 229 -7.43 4.70 -27.54
C GLN A 229 -7.56 3.94 -28.86
N CYS A 230 -6.75 2.90 -29.08
CA CYS A 230 -6.87 2.04 -30.25
C CYS A 230 -8.08 1.10 -30.11
N ARG A 231 -8.82 0.99 -31.22
CA ARG A 231 -9.99 0.13 -31.39
C ARG A 231 -9.54 -1.33 -31.28
N ILE A 232 -9.94 -2.01 -30.20
CA ILE A 232 -9.69 -3.44 -29.99
C ILE A 232 -10.29 -4.20 -31.18
N HIS A 233 -9.43 -4.79 -32.02
CA HIS A 233 -9.86 -5.73 -33.04
C HIS A 233 -9.75 -7.13 -32.44
N VAL A 234 -10.86 -7.64 -31.90
CA VAL A 234 -10.92 -9.04 -31.43
C VAL A 234 -10.98 -9.94 -32.67
N SER A 235 -9.84 -10.44 -33.13
CA SER A 235 -9.74 -11.50 -34.14
C SER A 235 -9.77 -12.86 -33.44
N GLY A 236 -10.97 -13.38 -33.16
CA GLY A 236 -11.07 -14.66 -32.48
C GLY A 236 -12.47 -15.18 -32.21
N PHE A 237 -13.33 -15.26 -33.24
CA PHE A 237 -14.51 -16.11 -33.18
C PHE A 237 -14.66 -16.88 -34.50
N SER A 238 -14.02 -18.05 -34.57
CA SER A 238 -14.35 -19.07 -35.56
C SER A 238 -15.62 -19.78 -35.08
N ALA A 239 -16.77 -19.35 -35.59
CA ALA A 239 -18.00 -20.13 -35.47
C ALA A 239 -17.96 -21.21 -36.55
N ARG A 240 -17.69 -22.45 -36.13
CA ARG A 240 -17.91 -23.67 -36.90
C ARG A 240 -19.43 -23.82 -37.08
N GLN A 241 -19.91 -23.73 -38.32
CA GLN A 241 -21.27 -24.15 -38.70
C GLN A 241 -21.21 -25.62 -39.09
N ASP A 242 -21.99 -26.45 -38.39
CA ASP A 242 -22.51 -27.72 -38.90
C ASP A 242 -23.73 -27.44 -39.80
#